data_AF-A0A6I7QFC6-F1
#
_entry.id   AF-A0A6I7QFC6-F1
#
_cell.length_a   1.000
_cell.length_b   1.000
_cell.length_c   1.000
_cell.angle_alpha   90.00
_cell.angle_beta   90.00
_cell.angle_gamma   90.00
#
_symmetry.space_group_name_H-M   'P 1'
#
loop_
_entity.id
_entity.type
_entity.pdbx_description
1 polymer ?
#
loop_
_entity_poly.entity_id
_entity_poly.type
_entity_poly.pdbx_seq_one_letter_code
_entity_poly.pdbx_strand_id
1 'polypeptide(L)'
;MKGKLKLEKGSLVTLSTHRKAAKALLETAPVYSAQHVNQADSKKTGKAQKRGTLKHKKFITTSKGLNFESFPMQLFQKAKKYGIWNPSDIDFSKDREQWQQLSDEEKKIITHLSALFMAGEEAVTLDILPLIQVIAKEGRIEEEMFLTSFLWEEAKHTEYFSRFVNEVMVSRPDFEAFHGPFYKVLFYEKLPIAMNRLSEDASPLSQLKASGTYNMIVEGTLAETGYEAY
;
A
#
# COMPACT_ATOMS: atom_id res chain seq x y z
N MET A 1 1.37 42.95 10.80
CA MET A 1 0.27 42.01 11.15
C MET A 1 0.89 40.72 11.67
N LYS A 2 0.52 40.34 12.90
CA LYS A 2 0.90 39.09 13.57
C LYS A 2 0.04 37.96 13.00
N GLY A 3 0.62 36.79 12.77
CA GLY A 3 -0.09 35.54 12.50
C GLY A 3 0.64 34.38 13.14
N LYS A 4 0.71 34.36 14.48
CA LYS A 4 1.17 33.17 15.23
C LYS A 4 0.05 32.13 15.14
N LEU A 5 0.30 31.03 14.45
CA LEU A 5 -0.51 29.82 14.54
C LEU A 5 -0.57 29.41 16.01
N LYS A 6 -1.78 29.40 16.57
CA LYS A 6 -2.05 28.96 17.94
C LYS A 6 -2.72 27.60 17.83
N LEU A 7 -1.98 26.55 18.14
CA LEU A 7 -2.53 25.20 18.21
C LEU A 7 -3.51 25.14 19.40
N GLU A 8 -4.77 24.83 19.11
CA GLU A 8 -5.78 24.66 20.15
C GLU A 8 -5.56 23.33 20.88
N LYS A 9 -5.80 23.35 22.19
CA LYS A 9 -5.43 22.30 23.16
C LYS A 9 -6.05 20.92 22.87
N GLY A 10 -7.04 20.83 21.96
CA GLY A 10 -7.63 19.57 21.49
C GLY A 10 -6.85 18.88 20.35
N SER A 11 -6.01 19.61 19.60
CA SER A 11 -5.26 19.08 18.44
C SER A 11 -4.00 18.29 18.81
N LEU A 12 -3.55 18.39 20.08
CA LEU A 12 -2.36 17.68 20.56
C LEU A 12 -2.63 16.23 20.97
N VAL A 13 -3.88 15.87 21.26
CA VAL A 13 -4.22 14.52 21.75
C VAL A 13 -4.30 13.53 20.58
N THR A 14 -4.83 13.95 19.42
CA THR A 14 -5.04 13.10 18.23
C THR A 14 -3.80 12.88 17.36
N LEU A 15 -2.74 13.67 17.51
CA LEU A 15 -1.46 13.46 16.80
C LEU A 15 -0.38 12.78 17.69
N SER A 16 -0.74 12.36 18.90
CA SER A 16 0.25 11.95 19.91
C SER A 16 0.57 10.46 19.94
N THR A 17 -0.34 9.59 19.49
CA THR A 17 -0.18 8.12 19.64
C THR A 17 0.89 7.54 18.74
N HIS A 18 1.20 8.16 17.59
CA HIS A 18 2.18 7.63 16.63
C HIS A 18 3.45 8.48 16.50
N ARG A 19 3.60 9.51 17.34
CA ARG A 19 4.80 10.37 17.33
C ARG A 19 6.09 9.57 17.55
N LYS A 20 6.04 8.53 18.37
CA LYS A 20 7.18 7.64 18.62
C LYS A 20 7.50 6.76 17.40
N ALA A 21 6.48 6.23 16.73
CA ALA A 21 6.65 5.43 15.52
C ALA A 21 7.22 6.27 14.36
N ALA A 22 6.66 7.45 14.11
CA ALA A 22 7.17 8.37 13.10
C ALA A 22 8.62 8.82 13.38
N LYS A 23 8.96 9.03 14.66
CA LYS A 23 10.33 9.38 15.07
C LYS A 23 11.31 8.21 14.91
N ALA A 24 10.90 6.99 15.27
CA ALA A 24 11.70 5.79 15.06
C ALA A 24 11.96 5.55 13.56
N LEU A 25 10.95 5.76 12.71
CA LEU A 25 11.07 5.62 11.25
C LEU A 25 12.08 6.62 10.66
N LEU A 26 12.06 7.87 11.13
CA LEU A 26 13.05 8.90 10.78
C LEU A 26 14.45 8.59 11.31
N GLU A 27 14.57 7.97 12.48
CA GLU A 27 15.86 7.57 13.06
C GLU A 27 16.47 6.36 12.34
N THR A 28 15.65 5.49 11.74
CA THR A 28 16.10 4.35 10.92
C THR A 28 16.32 4.68 9.45
N ALA A 29 15.89 5.85 8.99
CA ALA A 29 16.10 6.29 7.61
C ALA A 29 17.61 6.51 7.37
N PRO A 30 18.23 5.86 6.36
CA PRO A 30 19.65 6.03 6.10
C PRO A 30 19.96 7.49 5.76
N VAL A 31 20.92 8.08 6.47
CA VAL A 31 21.41 9.44 6.21
C VAL A 31 22.16 9.42 4.88
N TYR A 32 21.57 10.01 3.85
CA TYR A 32 22.20 10.16 2.54
C TYR A 32 23.35 11.17 2.66
N SER A 33 24.60 10.71 2.67
CA SER A 33 25.75 11.61 2.55
C SER A 33 25.80 12.15 1.12
N ALA A 34 25.43 13.42 0.96
CA ALA A 34 25.54 14.11 -0.32
C ALA A 34 27.01 14.33 -0.68
N GLN A 35 27.61 13.40 -1.41
CA GLN A 35 28.84 13.69 -2.17
C GLN A 35 28.72 13.17 -3.60
N HIS A 36 28.94 14.12 -4.52
CA HIS A 36 29.00 14.03 -5.98
C HIS A 36 27.69 13.89 -6.76
N VAL A 37 27.01 15.03 -6.93
CA VAL A 37 26.17 15.27 -8.12
C VAL A 37 26.96 16.19 -9.06
N ASN A 38 27.64 15.61 -10.04
CA ASN A 38 28.06 16.37 -11.21
C ASN A 38 26.84 16.61 -12.09
N GLN A 39 26.49 17.88 -12.28
CA GLN A 39 25.55 18.30 -13.32
C GLN A 39 26.12 17.90 -14.69
N ALA A 40 25.34 17.15 -15.46
CA ALA A 40 25.56 16.99 -16.88
C ALA A 40 24.25 17.26 -17.63
N ASP A 41 24.42 18.03 -18.70
CA ASP A 41 23.43 18.80 -19.43
C ASP A 41 22.18 18.06 -19.92
N SER A 42 21.09 18.81 -19.82
CA SER A 42 19.87 18.60 -20.59
C SER A 42 20.15 18.73 -22.09
N LYS A 43 19.99 17.62 -22.82
CA LYS A 43 19.32 17.52 -24.13
C LYS A 43 19.61 16.16 -24.74
N LYS A 44 18.58 15.30 -24.85
CA LYS A 44 18.39 14.48 -26.04
C LYS A 44 16.96 13.99 -26.15
N THR A 45 16.45 14.28 -27.33
CA THR A 45 15.14 14.00 -27.89
C THR A 45 14.86 12.50 -28.01
N GLY A 46 13.56 12.19 -28.02
CA GLY A 46 13.03 10.83 -28.02
C GLY A 46 13.68 9.91 -29.05
N LYS A 47 14.11 8.75 -28.56
CA LYS A 47 14.27 7.53 -29.35
C LYS A 47 13.54 6.43 -28.61
N ALA A 48 12.59 5.79 -29.31
CA ALA A 48 11.93 4.58 -28.85
C ALA A 48 12.99 3.59 -28.36
N GLN A 49 12.92 3.25 -27.08
CA GLN A 49 13.84 2.34 -26.43
C GLN A 49 13.64 0.96 -27.05
N LYS A 50 14.63 0.49 -27.82
CA LYS A 50 14.66 -0.89 -28.32
C LYS A 50 14.45 -1.81 -27.11
N ARG A 51 13.40 -2.63 -27.12
CA ARG A 51 13.21 -3.75 -26.17
C ARG A 51 14.43 -4.66 -26.29
N GLY A 52 15.45 -4.39 -25.48
CA GLY A 52 16.58 -5.29 -25.33
C GLY A 52 16.06 -6.64 -24.86
N THR A 53 16.57 -7.72 -25.43
CA THR A 53 16.22 -9.08 -25.01
C THR A 53 16.37 -9.21 -23.50
N LEU A 54 15.26 -9.49 -22.80
CA LEU A 54 15.22 -9.81 -21.38
C LEU A 54 15.95 -11.14 -21.17
N LYS A 55 17.27 -11.07 -20.99
CA LYS A 55 18.10 -12.24 -20.71
C LYS A 55 18.58 -12.15 -19.27
N HIS A 56 18.33 -13.20 -18.49
CA HIS A 56 18.98 -13.36 -17.19
C HIS A 56 20.48 -13.51 -17.42
N LYS A 57 21.28 -12.63 -16.80
CA LYS A 57 22.75 -12.72 -16.85
C LYS A 57 23.30 -13.67 -15.79
N LYS A 58 22.59 -13.80 -14.67
CA LYS A 58 23.00 -14.55 -13.48
C LYS A 58 21.78 -14.79 -12.59
N PHE A 59 21.82 -15.84 -11.77
CA PHE A 59 20.87 -16.07 -10.68
C PHE A 59 21.56 -15.89 -9.32
N ILE A 60 20.90 -15.19 -8.40
CA ILE A 60 21.44 -14.94 -7.05
C ILE A 60 21.60 -16.25 -6.26
N THR A 61 20.63 -17.14 -6.37
CA THR A 61 20.60 -18.44 -5.68
C THR A 61 21.71 -19.39 -6.09
N THR A 62 22.16 -19.35 -7.35
CA THR A 62 23.30 -20.16 -7.84
C THR A 62 24.65 -19.47 -7.65
N SER A 63 24.69 -18.33 -6.95
CA SER A 63 25.91 -17.57 -6.74
C SER A 63 26.14 -17.21 -5.28
N LYS A 64 25.69 -16.04 -4.82
CA LYS A 64 25.84 -15.64 -3.41
C LYS A 64 24.86 -16.37 -2.49
N GLY A 65 23.79 -16.97 -3.03
CA GLY A 65 22.70 -17.54 -2.24
C GLY A 65 21.74 -16.48 -1.68
N LEU A 66 20.70 -16.92 -0.99
CA LEU A 66 19.78 -16.05 -0.27
C LEU A 66 20.40 -15.60 1.06
N ASN A 67 20.19 -14.34 1.42
CA ASN A 67 20.47 -13.86 2.77
C ASN A 67 19.24 -14.08 3.67
N PHE A 68 19.23 -15.20 4.40
CA PHE A 68 18.13 -15.56 5.31
C PHE A 68 17.97 -14.61 6.50
N GLU A 69 19.02 -13.86 6.86
CA GLU A 69 18.99 -12.87 7.94
C GLU A 69 18.51 -11.48 7.46
N SER A 70 18.28 -11.30 6.16
CA SER A 70 17.76 -10.05 5.64
C SER A 70 16.34 -9.77 6.15
N PHE A 71 16.03 -8.51 6.38
CA PHE A 71 14.71 -8.09 6.86
C PHE A 71 13.56 -8.61 5.97
N PRO A 72 13.62 -8.54 4.62
CA PRO A 72 12.56 -9.09 3.77
C PRO A 72 12.42 -10.61 3.90
N MET A 73 13.52 -11.37 4.04
CA MET A 73 13.41 -12.81 4.27
C MET A 73 12.73 -13.14 5.60
N GLN A 74 13.05 -12.40 6.67
CA GLN A 74 12.39 -12.57 7.96
C GLN A 74 10.88 -12.26 7.86
N LEU A 75 10.49 -11.21 7.13
CA LEU A 75 9.09 -10.91 6.87
C LEU A 75 8.42 -12.00 6.04
N PHE A 76 9.09 -12.54 5.02
CA PHE A 76 8.55 -13.66 4.23
C PHE A 76 8.34 -14.92 5.05
N GLN A 77 9.22 -15.24 6.01
CA GLN A 77 8.97 -16.35 6.96
C GLN A 77 7.76 -16.07 7.85
N LYS A 78 7.60 -14.83 8.32
CA LYS A 78 6.42 -14.42 9.11
C LYS A 78 5.13 -14.52 8.29
N ALA A 79 5.15 -14.07 7.04
CA ALA A 79 3.99 -14.13 6.14
C ALA A 79 3.51 -15.57 5.95
N LYS A 80 4.42 -16.52 5.69
CA LYS A 80 4.04 -17.95 5.61
C LYS A 80 3.49 -18.55 6.90
N LYS A 81 3.78 -17.96 8.05
CA LYS A 81 3.32 -18.46 9.36
C LYS A 81 2.01 -17.83 9.78
N TYR A 82 1.84 -16.53 9.54
CA TYR A 82 0.73 -15.74 10.07
C TYR A 82 -0.29 -15.31 9.00
N GLY A 83 0.13 -15.24 7.74
CA GLY A 83 -0.71 -14.88 6.58
C GLY A 83 -1.48 -16.06 5.98
N ILE A 84 -1.70 -17.15 6.72
CA ILE A 84 -2.36 -18.36 6.19
C ILE A 84 -3.89 -18.33 6.30
N TRP A 85 -4.46 -17.21 6.75
CA TRP A 85 -5.91 -17.04 6.74
C TRP A 85 -6.43 -17.06 5.29
N ASN A 86 -7.62 -17.61 5.13
CA ASN A 86 -8.29 -17.77 3.84
C ASN A 86 -9.65 -17.08 3.93
N PRO A 87 -9.92 -16.05 3.12
CA PRO A 87 -11.20 -15.36 3.15
C PRO A 87 -12.34 -16.36 3.06
N SER A 88 -12.28 -17.36 2.18
CA SER A 88 -13.31 -18.38 1.96
C SER A 88 -13.67 -19.24 3.17
N ASP A 89 -12.80 -19.34 4.19
CA ASP A 89 -13.06 -20.12 5.41
C ASP A 89 -13.83 -19.31 6.47
N ILE A 90 -14.05 -18.01 6.24
CA ILE A 90 -14.81 -17.14 7.14
C ILE A 90 -16.31 -17.41 6.98
N ASP A 91 -16.97 -17.74 8.09
CA ASP A 91 -18.42 -17.93 8.19
C ASP A 91 -19.11 -16.60 8.53
N PHE A 92 -19.83 -16.04 7.55
CA PHE A 92 -20.58 -14.79 7.66
C PHE A 92 -22.04 -14.98 8.10
N SER A 93 -22.44 -16.18 8.57
CA SER A 93 -23.83 -16.46 8.95
C SER A 93 -24.37 -15.49 9.99
N LYS A 94 -23.57 -15.20 11.03
CA LYS A 94 -23.95 -14.25 12.09
C LYS A 94 -23.97 -12.82 11.61
N ASP A 95 -22.98 -12.41 10.82
CA ASP A 95 -22.91 -11.07 10.23
C ASP A 95 -24.16 -10.79 9.39
N ARG A 96 -24.62 -11.76 8.61
CA ARG A 96 -25.87 -11.66 7.83
C ARG A 96 -27.08 -11.45 8.74
N GLU A 97 -27.20 -12.18 9.84
CA GLU A 97 -28.30 -12.02 10.79
C GLU A 97 -28.27 -10.65 11.46
N GLN A 98 -27.09 -10.22 11.91
CA GLN A 98 -26.89 -8.92 12.56
C GLN A 98 -27.17 -7.77 11.59
N TRP A 99 -26.72 -7.89 10.33
CA TRP A 99 -26.99 -6.90 9.29
C TRP A 99 -28.49 -6.63 9.14
N GLN A 100 -29.35 -7.65 9.18
CA GLN A 100 -30.79 -7.44 9.07
C GLN A 100 -31.38 -6.64 10.24
N GLN A 101 -30.75 -6.71 11.42
CA GLN A 101 -31.20 -6.05 12.65
C GLN A 101 -30.73 -4.59 12.76
N LEU A 102 -29.72 -4.19 11.97
CA LEU A 102 -29.23 -2.82 11.94
C LEU A 102 -30.26 -1.85 11.36
N SER A 103 -30.29 -0.65 11.92
CA SER A 103 -31.00 0.49 11.35
C SER A 103 -30.40 0.91 9.99
N ASP A 104 -31.17 1.66 9.20
CA ASP A 104 -30.70 2.14 7.90
C ASP A 104 -29.47 3.05 8.03
N GLU A 105 -29.36 3.82 9.12
CA GLU A 105 -28.22 4.70 9.37
C GLU A 105 -26.96 3.90 9.71
N GLU A 106 -27.07 2.87 10.55
CA GLU A 106 -25.95 1.97 10.86
C GLU A 106 -25.49 1.22 9.61
N LYS A 107 -26.43 0.70 8.80
CA LYS A 107 -26.13 0.08 7.50
C LYS A 107 -25.40 1.04 6.58
N LYS A 108 -25.83 2.30 6.52
CA LYS A 108 -25.20 3.32 5.69
C LYS A 108 -23.77 3.63 6.12
N ILE A 109 -23.50 3.69 7.43
CA ILE A 109 -22.14 3.90 7.96
C ILE A 109 -21.23 2.73 7.56
N ILE A 110 -21.67 1.49 7.79
CA ILE A 110 -20.87 0.31 7.43
C ILE A 110 -20.69 0.22 5.91
N THR A 111 -21.75 0.46 5.13
CA THR A 111 -21.67 0.49 3.66
C THR A 111 -20.66 1.50 3.17
N HIS A 112 -20.64 2.71 3.76
CA HIS A 112 -19.67 3.74 3.43
C HIS A 112 -18.25 3.24 3.71
N LEU A 113 -17.97 2.74 4.92
CA LEU A 113 -16.63 2.25 5.27
C LEU A 113 -16.21 1.07 4.38
N SER A 114 -17.11 0.12 4.10
CA SER A 114 -16.85 -1.01 3.21
C SER A 114 -16.56 -0.56 1.78
N ALA A 115 -17.22 0.47 1.27
CA ALA A 115 -16.94 1.03 -0.05
C ALA A 115 -15.48 1.51 -0.17
N LEU A 116 -15.03 2.27 0.85
CA LEU A 116 -13.68 2.84 0.88
C LEU A 116 -12.59 1.76 0.96
N PHE A 117 -12.80 0.73 1.78
CA PHE A 117 -11.87 -0.38 1.84
C PHE A 117 -11.90 -1.21 0.56
N MET A 118 -13.07 -1.66 0.10
CA MET A 118 -13.18 -2.52 -1.08
C MET A 118 -12.45 -1.95 -2.31
N ALA A 119 -12.64 -0.67 -2.62
CA ALA A 119 -11.92 -0.02 -3.72
C ALA A 119 -10.45 0.24 -3.40
N GLY A 120 -10.11 0.46 -2.13
CA GLY A 120 -8.74 0.63 -1.67
C GLY A 120 -7.92 -0.64 -1.83
N GLU A 121 -8.46 -1.78 -1.38
CA GLU A 121 -7.84 -3.11 -1.47
C GLU A 121 -7.60 -3.52 -2.93
N GLU A 122 -8.56 -3.25 -3.81
CA GLU A 122 -8.38 -3.49 -5.25
C GLU A 122 -7.27 -2.59 -5.82
N ALA A 123 -7.26 -1.29 -5.47
CA ALA A 123 -6.24 -0.37 -5.94
C ALA A 123 -4.83 -0.79 -5.49
N VAL A 124 -4.63 -1.16 -4.22
CA VAL A 124 -3.32 -1.59 -3.71
C VAL A 124 -2.88 -2.94 -4.28
N THR A 125 -3.82 -3.83 -4.60
CA THR A 125 -3.56 -5.09 -5.33
C THR A 125 -3.03 -4.81 -6.75
N LEU A 126 -3.62 -3.85 -7.46
CA LEU A 126 -3.20 -3.48 -8.81
C LEU A 126 -1.87 -2.71 -8.81
N ASP A 127 -1.77 -1.72 -7.93
CA ASP A 127 -0.72 -0.71 -7.99
C ASP A 127 0.60 -1.13 -7.34
N ILE A 128 0.67 -2.26 -6.63
CA ILE A 128 1.96 -2.77 -6.12
C ILE A 128 2.84 -3.39 -7.21
N LEU A 129 2.26 -3.82 -8.33
CA LEU A 129 2.95 -4.56 -9.39
C LEU A 129 4.17 -3.82 -9.99
N PRO A 130 4.13 -2.50 -10.26
CA PRO A 130 5.31 -1.76 -10.72
C PRO A 130 6.49 -1.80 -9.74
N LEU A 131 6.22 -1.78 -8.42
CA LEU A 131 7.28 -1.87 -7.41
C LEU A 131 7.92 -3.25 -7.42
N ILE A 132 7.13 -4.32 -7.45
CA ILE A 132 7.64 -5.70 -7.57
C ILE A 132 8.57 -5.84 -8.78
N GLN A 133 8.16 -5.29 -9.92
CA GLN A 133 8.98 -5.32 -11.14
C GLN A 133 10.30 -4.55 -10.99
N VAL A 134 10.31 -3.42 -10.29
CA VAL A 134 11.55 -2.67 -10.02
C VAL A 134 12.48 -3.48 -9.13
N ILE A 135 11.97 -4.01 -8.01
CA ILE A 135 12.74 -4.83 -7.06
C ILE A 135 13.35 -6.06 -7.75
N ALA A 136 12.57 -6.72 -8.62
CA ALA A 136 13.05 -7.84 -9.43
C ALA A 136 14.17 -7.43 -10.40
N LYS A 137 14.02 -6.29 -11.10
CA LYS A 137 15.04 -5.75 -12.03
C LYS A 137 16.33 -5.34 -11.32
N GLU A 138 16.24 -4.90 -10.06
CA GLU A 138 17.38 -4.58 -9.20
C GLU A 138 18.08 -5.83 -8.65
N GLY A 139 17.49 -7.03 -8.81
CA GLY A 139 18.05 -8.29 -8.32
C GLY A 139 17.95 -8.45 -6.80
N ARG A 140 17.03 -7.73 -6.14
CA ARG A 140 16.73 -7.80 -4.71
C ARG A 140 15.78 -8.98 -4.42
N ILE A 141 16.24 -10.19 -4.72
CA ILE A 141 15.40 -11.40 -4.75
C ILE A 141 14.69 -11.69 -3.42
N GLU A 142 15.34 -11.43 -2.29
CA GLU A 142 14.75 -11.62 -0.97
C GLU A 142 13.51 -10.73 -0.75
N GLU A 143 13.53 -9.52 -1.30
CA GLU A 143 12.43 -8.56 -1.22
C GLU A 143 11.35 -8.84 -2.25
N GLU A 144 11.73 -9.25 -3.46
CA GLU A 144 10.80 -9.76 -4.47
C GLU A 144 9.97 -10.93 -3.88
N MET A 145 10.63 -11.88 -3.20
CA MET A 145 9.96 -12.99 -2.52
C MET A 145 8.96 -12.50 -1.48
N PHE A 146 9.34 -11.56 -0.61
CA PHE A 146 8.42 -11.00 0.38
C PHE A 146 7.23 -10.29 -0.28
N LEU A 147 7.46 -9.48 -1.31
CA LEU A 147 6.39 -8.77 -1.99
C LEU A 147 5.40 -9.69 -2.72
N THR A 148 5.76 -10.94 -3.03
CA THR A 148 4.77 -11.93 -3.49
C THR A 148 3.74 -12.25 -2.41
N SER A 149 4.18 -12.38 -1.16
CA SER A 149 3.25 -12.57 -0.03
C SER A 149 2.44 -11.32 0.25
N PHE A 150 3.05 -10.14 0.10
CA PHE A 150 2.37 -8.85 0.22
C PHE A 150 1.19 -8.76 -0.76
N LEU A 151 1.45 -8.96 -2.05
CA LEU A 151 0.39 -8.95 -3.09
C LEU A 151 -0.68 -10.02 -2.83
N TRP A 152 -0.30 -11.17 -2.30
CA TRP A 152 -1.27 -12.21 -1.95
C TRP A 152 -2.18 -11.81 -0.78
N GLU A 153 -1.67 -11.07 0.22
CA GLU A 153 -2.51 -10.50 1.27
C GLU A 153 -3.52 -9.49 0.70
N GLU A 154 -3.10 -8.56 -0.17
CA GLU A 154 -4.04 -7.59 -0.76
C GLU A 154 -5.13 -8.24 -1.62
N ALA A 155 -4.77 -9.30 -2.34
CA ALA A 155 -5.75 -10.09 -3.08
C ALA A 155 -6.79 -10.73 -2.16
N LYS A 156 -6.37 -11.22 -0.97
CA LYS A 156 -7.29 -11.78 0.02
C LYS A 156 -8.14 -10.69 0.69
N HIS A 157 -7.61 -9.49 0.94
CA HIS A 157 -8.41 -8.37 1.43
C HIS A 157 -9.49 -7.98 0.41
N THR A 158 -9.12 -7.90 -0.86
CA THR A 158 -10.05 -7.66 -1.97
C THR A 158 -11.15 -8.73 -2.04
N GLU A 159 -10.76 -10.01 -1.93
CA GLU A 159 -11.71 -11.13 -1.87
C GLU A 159 -12.64 -11.01 -0.65
N TYR A 160 -12.10 -10.72 0.53
CA TYR A 160 -12.86 -10.59 1.78
C TYR A 160 -13.99 -9.58 1.67
N PHE A 161 -13.71 -8.35 1.21
CA PHE A 161 -14.75 -7.32 1.08
C PHE A 161 -15.79 -7.69 0.01
N SER A 162 -15.36 -8.34 -1.08
CA SER A 162 -16.29 -8.87 -2.08
C SER A 162 -17.24 -9.92 -1.49
N ARG A 163 -16.71 -10.85 -0.68
CA ARG A 163 -17.52 -11.84 0.05
C ARG A 163 -18.48 -11.16 1.03
N PHE A 164 -17.99 -10.21 1.83
CA PHE A 164 -18.82 -9.47 2.80
C PHE A 164 -20.00 -8.77 2.12
N VAL A 165 -19.79 -8.07 1.01
CA VAL A 165 -20.87 -7.43 0.24
C VAL A 165 -21.87 -8.47 -0.28
N ASN A 166 -21.39 -9.56 -0.88
CA ASN A 166 -22.26 -10.55 -1.51
C ASN A 166 -23.04 -11.40 -0.48
N GLU A 167 -22.43 -11.71 0.66
CA GLU A 167 -22.97 -12.65 1.64
C GLU A 167 -23.66 -11.97 2.83
N VAL A 168 -23.25 -10.76 3.22
CA VAL A 168 -23.81 -10.05 4.38
C VAL A 168 -24.76 -8.94 3.95
N MET A 169 -24.30 -8.04 3.08
CA MET A 169 -25.12 -6.89 2.67
C MET A 169 -26.27 -7.29 1.74
N VAL A 170 -26.04 -8.33 0.91
CA VAL A 170 -26.98 -8.88 -0.09
C VAL A 170 -27.58 -7.79 -1.00
N SER A 171 -26.88 -6.67 -1.11
CA SER A 171 -27.23 -5.50 -1.91
C SER A 171 -25.95 -4.85 -2.38
N ARG A 172 -25.97 -4.32 -3.61
CA ARG A 172 -24.83 -3.62 -4.21
C ARG A 172 -25.29 -2.22 -4.58
N PRO A 173 -25.38 -1.31 -3.59
CA PRO A 173 -25.64 0.10 -3.88
C PRO A 173 -24.50 0.66 -4.75
N ASP A 174 -24.68 1.88 -5.23
CA ASP A 174 -23.59 2.61 -5.86
C ASP A 174 -22.51 2.94 -4.82
N PHE A 175 -21.51 2.07 -4.71
CA PHE A 175 -20.39 2.23 -3.80
C PHE A 175 -19.52 3.45 -4.18
N GLU A 176 -19.45 3.80 -5.46
CA GLU A 176 -18.67 4.94 -5.92
C GLU A 176 -19.24 6.26 -5.42
N ALA A 177 -20.53 6.31 -5.10
CA ALA A 177 -21.16 7.48 -4.48
C ALA A 177 -20.54 7.85 -3.12
N PHE A 178 -19.90 6.90 -2.44
CA PHE A 178 -19.18 7.15 -1.17
C PHE A 178 -17.76 7.66 -1.37
N HIS A 179 -17.22 7.64 -2.59
CA HIS A 179 -15.86 8.07 -2.87
C HIS A 179 -15.79 9.60 -2.97
N GLY A 180 -15.61 10.24 -1.81
CA GLY A 180 -15.46 11.69 -1.72
C GLY A 180 -14.23 12.23 -2.48
N PRO A 181 -14.15 13.55 -2.73
CA PRO A 181 -13.10 14.14 -3.58
C PRO A 181 -11.67 13.78 -3.14
N PHE A 182 -11.38 13.79 -1.85
CA PHE A 182 -10.04 13.44 -1.35
C PHE A 182 -9.69 11.97 -1.53
N TYR A 183 -10.68 11.08 -1.42
CA TYR A 183 -10.50 9.66 -1.69
C TYR A 183 -10.14 9.44 -3.16
N LYS A 184 -10.87 10.08 -4.08
CA LYS A 184 -10.57 10.01 -5.53
C LYS A 184 -9.18 10.57 -5.83
N VAL A 185 -8.82 11.75 -5.30
CA VAL A 185 -7.46 12.29 -5.49
C VAL A 185 -6.39 11.29 -5.04
N LEU A 186 -6.57 10.61 -3.91
CA LEU A 186 -5.58 9.67 -3.43
C LEU A 186 -5.54 8.37 -4.25
N PHE A 187 -6.64 7.62 -4.28
CA PHE A 187 -6.68 6.27 -4.84
C PHE A 187 -6.81 6.24 -6.36
N TYR A 188 -7.47 7.23 -6.97
CA TYR A 188 -7.68 7.25 -8.42
C TYR A 188 -6.55 7.98 -9.16
N GLU A 189 -5.84 8.88 -8.48
CA GLU A 189 -4.78 9.68 -9.10
C GLU A 189 -3.41 9.45 -8.43
N LYS A 190 -3.23 9.84 -7.17
CA LYS A 190 -1.88 9.91 -6.57
C LYS A 190 -1.21 8.55 -6.44
N LEU A 191 -1.94 7.54 -5.95
CA LEU A 191 -1.44 6.19 -5.78
C LEU A 191 -1.00 5.58 -7.13
N PRO A 192 -1.88 5.46 -8.14
CA PRO A 192 -1.49 4.87 -9.42
C PRO A 192 -0.41 5.69 -10.13
N ILE A 193 -0.43 7.03 -10.05
CA ILE A 193 0.64 7.87 -10.64
C ILE A 193 1.99 7.59 -9.99
N ALA A 194 2.05 7.54 -8.65
CA ALA A 194 3.30 7.32 -7.92
C ALA A 194 3.89 5.93 -8.21
N MET A 195 3.04 4.90 -8.24
CA MET A 195 3.48 3.53 -8.50
C MET A 195 3.86 3.31 -9.97
N ASN A 196 3.02 3.73 -10.92
CA ASN A 196 3.30 3.53 -12.34
C ASN A 196 4.53 4.30 -12.84
N ARG A 197 4.89 5.42 -12.17
CA ARG A 197 6.14 6.16 -12.45
C ARG A 197 7.38 5.29 -12.36
N LEU A 198 7.36 4.24 -11.52
CA LEU A 198 8.47 3.28 -11.37
C LEU A 198 8.81 2.52 -12.66
N SER A 199 7.85 2.40 -13.59
CA SER A 199 8.10 1.77 -14.89
C SER A 199 9.02 2.61 -15.78
N GLU A 200 9.08 3.92 -15.57
CA GLU A 200 9.90 4.87 -16.33
C GLU A 200 11.13 5.34 -15.55
N ASP A 201 11.01 5.45 -14.23
CA ASP A 201 12.00 6.02 -13.33
C ASP A 201 11.99 5.29 -12.00
N ALA A 202 12.88 4.31 -11.90
CA ALA A 202 13.11 3.50 -10.70
C ALA A 202 14.13 4.13 -9.73
N SER A 203 14.41 5.43 -9.83
CA SER A 203 15.38 6.07 -8.94
C SER A 203 14.96 5.96 -7.46
N PRO A 204 15.92 6.03 -6.50
CA PRO A 204 15.61 5.98 -5.07
C PRO A 204 14.55 7.01 -4.63
N LEU A 205 14.54 8.21 -5.23
CA LEU A 205 13.53 9.22 -4.94
C LEU A 205 12.12 8.80 -5.41
N SER A 206 12.01 8.16 -6.57
CA SER A 206 10.74 7.66 -7.08
C SER A 206 10.23 6.47 -6.27
N GLN A 207 11.11 5.54 -5.86
CA GLN A 207 10.78 4.47 -4.93
C GLN A 207 10.32 5.00 -3.56
N LEU A 208 10.99 6.04 -3.02
CA LEU A 208 10.59 6.69 -1.78
C LEU A 208 9.19 7.32 -1.89
N LYS A 209 8.87 7.98 -3.00
CA LYS A 209 7.55 8.57 -3.23
C LYS A 209 6.45 7.51 -3.37
N ALA A 210 6.76 6.42 -4.08
CA ALA A 210 5.89 5.26 -4.24
C ALA A 210 5.56 4.64 -2.88
N SER A 211 6.58 4.21 -2.12
CA SER A 211 6.40 3.63 -0.78
C SER A 211 5.80 4.63 0.22
N GLY A 212 6.16 5.91 0.14
CA GLY A 212 5.55 6.95 0.98
C GLY A 212 4.05 7.12 0.71
N THR A 213 3.62 6.99 -0.53
CA THR A 213 2.19 7.09 -0.90
C THR A 213 1.43 5.81 -0.54
N TYR A 214 1.98 4.65 -0.92
CA TYR A 214 1.38 3.33 -0.69
C TYR A 214 1.45 2.96 0.80
N ASN A 215 2.65 2.74 1.34
CA ASN A 215 2.80 2.13 2.65
C ASN A 215 2.56 3.11 3.81
N MET A 216 2.98 4.37 3.68
CA MET A 216 2.89 5.31 4.82
C MET A 216 1.55 6.03 4.89
N ILE A 217 0.97 6.40 3.74
CA ILE A 217 -0.28 7.17 3.69
C ILE A 217 -1.49 6.26 3.49
N VAL A 218 -1.51 5.43 2.44
CA VAL A 218 -2.65 4.54 2.18
C VAL A 218 -2.77 3.49 3.29
N GLU A 219 -1.72 2.74 3.59
CA GLU A 219 -1.78 1.69 4.61
C GLU A 219 -1.60 2.28 6.02
N GLY A 220 -0.41 2.79 6.32
CA GLY A 220 0.00 3.19 7.67
C GLY A 220 -0.68 4.43 8.24
N THR A 221 -1.63 5.03 7.52
CA THR A 221 -2.47 6.12 8.03
C THR A 221 -3.95 5.84 7.77
N LEU A 222 -4.36 5.66 6.51
CA LEU A 222 -5.80 5.55 6.19
C LEU A 222 -6.36 4.18 6.54
N ALA A 223 -5.71 3.09 6.13
CA ALA A 223 -6.18 1.74 6.46
C ALA A 223 -6.19 1.54 7.98
N GLU A 224 -5.11 1.91 8.68
CA GLU A 224 -5.03 1.85 10.15
C GLU A 224 -6.14 2.67 10.84
N THR A 225 -6.42 3.90 10.35
CA THR A 225 -7.54 4.70 10.89
C THR A 225 -8.89 4.04 10.59
N GLY A 226 -9.02 3.38 9.44
CA GLY A 226 -10.21 2.64 9.07
C GLY A 226 -10.44 1.41 9.94
N TYR A 227 -9.39 0.70 10.34
CA TYR A 227 -9.47 -0.44 11.26
C TYR A 227 -9.97 -0.01 12.65
N GLU A 228 -9.54 1.16 13.13
CA GLU A 228 -10.03 1.74 14.40
C GLU A 228 -11.47 2.27 14.31
N ALA A 229 -11.96 2.54 13.09
CA ALA A 229 -13.33 2.99 12.85
C ALA A 229 -14.33 1.83 12.68
N TYR A 230 -13.85 0.64 12.30
CA TYR A 230 -14.63 -0.60 12.19
C TYR A 230 -14.90 -1.24 13.56
#